data_AF-A0A5J5DLP1-F1
#
_entry.id   AF-A0A5J5DLP1-F1
#
_cell.length_a   1.000
_cell.length_b   1.000
_cell.length_c   1.000
_cell.angle_alpha   90.00
_cell.angle_beta   90.00
_cell.angle_gamma   90.00
#
_symmetry.space_group_name_H-M   'P 1'
#
loop_
_entity.id
_entity.type
_entity.pdbx_description
1 polymer ?
#
loop_
_entity_poly.entity_id
_entity_poly.type
_entity_poly.pdbx_seq_one_letter_code
_entity_poly.pdbx_strand_id
1 'polypeptide(L)' 'MPVSTVQSLIKKWKILGSLNTKPRSGRPRKISAKTARRIVQDARKNSQVTPAEIQAALEKKMVWLLQGAQHDCI' A
#
# COMPACT_ATOMS: atom_id res chain seq x y z
N MET A 1 -0.17 -40.32 1.29
CA MET A 1 -0.05 -38.90 1.70
C MET A 1 0.64 -38.86 3.04
N PRO A 2 1.78 -38.15 3.20
CA PRO A 2 2.47 -38.11 4.47
C PRO A 2 1.66 -37.33 5.50
N VAL A 3 1.74 -37.74 6.77
CA VAL A 3 1.01 -37.14 7.90
C VAL A 3 1.30 -35.64 8.02
N SER A 4 2.55 -35.22 7.71
CA SER A 4 2.98 -33.83 7.71
C SER A 4 2.19 -32.94 6.73
N THR A 5 1.83 -33.46 5.55
CA THR A 5 0.99 -32.74 4.58
C THR A 5 -0.43 -32.56 5.10
N VAL A 6 -1.01 -33.61 5.71
CA VAL A 6 -2.36 -33.55 6.29
C VAL A 6 -2.42 -32.52 7.42
N GLN A 7 -1.43 -32.55 8.33
CA GLN A 7 -1.32 -31.57 9.42
C GLN A 7 -1.17 -30.13 8.90
N SER A 8 -0.37 -29.94 7.84
CA SER A 8 -0.17 -28.62 7.22
C SER A 8 -1.44 -28.07 6.58
N LEU A 9 -2.24 -28.94 5.94
CA LEU A 9 -3.55 -28.57 5.37
C LEU A 9 -4.54 -28.19 6.47
N ILE A 10 -4.64 -28.97 7.55
CA ILE A 10 -5.51 -28.66 8.70
C ILE A 10 -5.12 -27.30 9.30
N LYS A 11 -3.81 -27.05 9.51
CA LYS A 11 -3.31 -25.77 10.03
C LYS A 11 -3.66 -24.61 9.09
N LYS A 12 -3.46 -24.77 7.77
CA LYS A 12 -3.81 -23.76 6.77
C LYS A 12 -5.29 -23.43 6.80
N TRP A 13 -6.16 -24.43 6.84
CA TRP A 13 -7.61 -24.23 6.87
C TRP A 13 -8.06 -23.51 8.15
N LYS A 14 -7.52 -23.87 9.32
CA LYS A 14 -7.82 -23.17 10.58
C LYS A 14 -7.45 -21.67 10.55
N ILE A 15 -6.37 -21.29 9.87
CA ILE A 15 -5.89 -19.90 9.81
C ILE A 15 -6.60 -19.11 8.71
N LEU A 16 -6.80 -19.71 7.53
CA LEU A 16 -7.24 -19.01 6.33
C LEU A 16 -8.70 -19.25 5.96
N GLY A 17 -9.36 -20.25 6.56
CA GLY A 17 -10.70 -20.71 6.19
C GLY A 17 -10.77 -21.40 4.81
N SER A 18 -9.64 -21.56 4.12
CA SER A 18 -9.58 -22.08 2.76
C SER A 18 -8.28 -22.85 2.52
N LEU A 19 -8.38 -23.88 1.66
CA LEU A 19 -7.22 -24.63 1.16
C LEU A 19 -6.75 -24.15 -0.21
N ASN A 20 -7.42 -23.15 -0.80
CA ASN A 20 -7.07 -22.62 -2.10
C ASN A 20 -5.65 -22.01 -2.06
N THR A 21 -4.87 -22.29 -3.10
CA THR A 21 -3.53 -21.75 -3.23
C THR A 21 -3.61 -20.24 -3.42
N LYS A 22 -3.18 -19.47 -2.42
CA LYS A 22 -3.04 -18.01 -2.56
C LYS A 22 -1.89 -17.71 -3.52
N PRO A 23 -2.00 -16.65 -4.33
CA PRO A 23 -0.87 -16.18 -5.12
C PRO A 23 0.31 -15.89 -4.19
N ARG A 24 1.53 -16.14 -4.67
CA ARG A 24 2.72 -15.84 -3.87
C ARG A 24 2.75 -14.34 -3.59
N SER A 25 3.01 -13.97 -2.34
CA SER A 25 3.33 -12.59 -2.00
C SER A 25 4.67 -12.25 -2.63
N GLY A 26 4.66 -11.36 -3.64
CA GLY A 26 5.87 -10.75 -4.16
C GLY A 26 6.41 -9.65 -3.24
N ARG A 27 7.49 -9.00 -3.65
CA ARG A 27 8.07 -7.86 -2.92
C ARG A 27 7.06 -6.70 -2.88
N PRO A 28 6.75 -6.13 -1.70
CA PRO A 28 5.95 -4.92 -1.59
C PRO A 28 6.56 -3.78 -2.40
N ARG A 29 5.71 -2.97 -3.03
CA ARG A 29 6.16 -1.77 -3.76
C ARG A 29 6.58 -0.68 -2.79
N LYS A 30 7.64 0.07 -3.13
CA LYS A 30 8.13 1.21 -2.32
C LYS A 30 7.08 2.31 -2.12
N ILE A 31 6.22 2.51 -3.12
CA ILE A 31 5.15 3.52 -3.09
C ILE A 31 3.78 2.86 -3.23
N SER A 32 2.78 3.45 -2.57
CA SER A 32 1.38 3.01 -2.69
C SER A 32 0.82 3.31 -4.09
N ALA A 33 -0.19 2.55 -4.51
CA ALA A 33 -0.87 2.82 -5.80
C ALA A 33 -1.50 4.21 -5.85
N LYS A 34 -2.01 4.71 -4.71
CA LYS A 34 -2.58 6.06 -4.58
C LYS A 34 -1.50 7.13 -4.80
N THR A 35 -0.34 6.97 -4.15
CA THR A 35 0.80 7.88 -4.30
C THR A 35 1.31 7.89 -5.73
N ALA A 36 1.46 6.73 -6.36
CA ALA A 36 1.89 6.60 -7.75
C ALA A 36 0.96 7.35 -8.72
N ARG A 37 -0.36 7.19 -8.57
CA ARG A 37 -1.35 7.94 -9.37
C ARG A 37 -1.22 9.45 -9.19
N ARG A 38 -0.94 9.92 -7.96
CA ARG A 38 -0.78 11.34 -7.69
C ARG A 38 0.48 11.92 -8.32
N ILE A 39 1.60 11.19 -8.27
CA ILE A 39 2.84 11.58 -8.96
C ILE A 39 2.57 11.79 -10.45
N VAL A 40 1.88 10.83 -11.09
CA VAL A 40 1.52 10.93 -12.52
C VAL A 40 0.61 12.13 -12.80
N GLN A 41 -0.38 12.39 -11.94
CA GLN A 41 -1.27 13.54 -12.10
C GLN A 41 -0.54 14.88 -11.94
N ASP A 42 0.29 15.01 -10.91
CA ASP A 42 1.01 16.24 -10.61
C ASP A 42 2.04 16.52 -11.74
N ALA A 43 2.74 15.50 -12.24
CA ALA A 43 3.63 15.59 -13.40
C ALA A 43 2.89 15.93 -14.72
N ARG A 44 1.66 15.45 -14.89
CA ARG A 44 0.83 15.78 -16.07
C ARG A 44 0.31 17.21 -16.07
N LYS A 45 -0.06 17.75 -14.90
CA LYS A 45 -0.59 19.11 -14.77
C LYS A 45 0.46 20.16 -15.09
N ASN A 46 1.68 19.94 -14.60
CA ASN A 46 2.80 20.84 -14.80
C ASN A 46 3.98 20.01 -15.32
N SER A 47 4.16 19.98 -16.64
CA SER A 47 5.18 19.14 -17.31
C SER A 47 6.63 19.53 -16.98
N GLN A 48 6.85 20.71 -16.41
CA GLN A 48 8.17 21.25 -16.05
C GLN A 48 8.55 21.01 -14.58
N VAL A 49 7.71 20.35 -13.79
CA VAL A 49 7.98 20.15 -12.35
C VAL A 49 9.07 19.12 -12.15
N THR A 50 10.00 19.43 -11.25
CA THR A 50 11.10 18.52 -10.93
C THR A 50 10.64 17.39 -9.99
N PRO A 51 11.28 16.21 -10.01
CA PRO A 51 10.94 15.12 -9.09
C PRO A 51 11.02 15.53 -7.60
N ALA A 52 11.95 16.41 -7.25
CA ALA A 52 12.12 16.93 -5.90
C ALA A 52 10.92 17.79 -5.47
N GLU A 53 10.40 18.63 -6.37
CA GLU A 53 9.19 19.42 -6.11
C GLU A 53 7.95 18.53 -5.93
N ILE A 54 7.81 17.46 -6.73
CA ILE A 54 6.73 16.49 -6.56
C ILE A 54 6.84 15.82 -5.19
N GLN A 55 8.05 15.43 -4.79
CA GLN A 55 8.28 14.82 -3.48
C GLN A 55 7.93 15.78 -2.33
N ALA A 56 8.41 17.04 -2.39
CA ALA A 56 8.08 18.06 -1.41
C ALA A 56 6.56 18.33 -1.33
N ALA A 57 5.87 18.35 -2.47
CA ALA A 57 4.42 18.50 -2.52
C ALA A 57 3.68 17.30 -1.90
N LEU A 58 4.19 16.09 -2.06
CA LEU A 58 3.65 14.89 -1.42
C LEU A 58 3.87 14.92 0.09
N GLU A 59 5.07 15.24 0.54
CA GLU A 59 5.42 15.35 1.96
C GLU A 59 4.58 16.42 2.64
N LYS A 60 4.44 17.61 2.03
CA LYS A 60 3.54 18.67 2.52
C LYS A 60 2.10 18.20 2.63
N LYS A 61 1.57 17.51 1.61
CA LYS A 61 0.19 16.96 1.67
C LYS A 61 0.03 15.89 2.75
N MET A 62 1.04 15.05 2.99
CA MET A 62 0.99 14.05 4.07
C MET A 62 0.97 14.74 5.44
N VAL A 63 1.77 15.80 5.63
CA VAL A 63 1.78 16.62 6.85
C VAL A 63 0.43 17.31 7.08
N TRP A 64 -0.18 17.90 6.05
CA TRP A 64 -1.53 18.46 6.14
C TRP A 64 -2.61 17.44 6.52
N LEU A 65 -2.50 16.19 6.03
CA LEU A 65 -3.44 15.12 6.41
C LEU A 65 -3.26 14.65 7.86
N LEU A 66 -2.06 14.78 8.42
CA LEU A 66 -1.78 14.44 9.82
C LEU A 66 -2.15 15.59 10.77
N GLN A 67 -1.94 16.84 10.36
CA GLN A 67 -2.28 18.04 11.16
C GLN A 67 -3.76 18.42 11.05
N GLY A 68 -4.39 18.16 9.90
CA GLY A 68 -5.81 18.39 9.65
C GLY A 68 -6.74 17.46 10.42
N ALA A 69 -6.22 16.46 11.13
CA ALA A 69 -7.00 15.62 12.05
C ALA A 69 -7.21 16.27 13.44
N GLN A 70 -6.64 17.45 13.70
CA GLN A 70 -6.68 18.11 15.01
C GLN A 70 -7.64 19.31 15.11
N HIS A 71 -8.36 19.67 14.04
CA HIS A 71 -9.26 20.84 14.04
C HIS A 71 -10.76 20.54 13.92
N ASP A 72 -11.16 19.26 13.92
CA ASP A 72 -12.58 18.87 13.91
C ASP A 72 -13.05 18.36 15.29
N CYS A 73 -12.56 18.99 16.36
CA CYS A 73 -13.16 18.87 17.70
C CYS A 73 -13.61 20.28 18.14
N ILE A 74 -14.81 20.67 17.72
CA ILE A 74 -15.70 21.58 18.46
C ILE A 74 -17.04 20.87 18.60
#